data_AF-J8Q5Y5-F1
#
_entry.id   AF-J8Q5Y5-F1
#
_cell.length_a   1.000
_cell.length_b   1.000
_cell.length_c   1.000
_cell.angle_alpha   90.00
_cell.angle_beta   90.00
_cell.angle_gamma   90.00
#
_symmetry.space_group_name_H-M   'P 1'
#
loop_
_entity.id
_entity.type
_entity.pdbx_description
1 polymer ?
#
loop_
_entity_poly.entity_id
_entity_poly.type
_entity_poly.pdbx_seq_one_letter_code
_entity_poly.pdbx_strand_id
1 'polypeptide(L)'
;MSTSHCRFYENKYPEIDDIVMVNVQQIAEMGAYVKLLEYDNIEGMILLSELSRRRIRSIQKLIRVGKNDVAVVLRVDKEKGYIDLSKRRVSSEDIIKCEEKYQKSKTVHSILRYCAEKFQVSLEELYKTIAWPLSRKFGHAYEAFKLSIIDETVWEGIEPPSKDVLDELKNYISKRLTPQAVKIRADVEVSCFSYEGIDAIKDALKSAEDMSTEQMQVKVKLVAAPLYVLTTQALDKQKGIQQLESAIEKITEVITKYGGVCNTTMPPKAVTATEDAELQALLESKELDNRSDSEDDEDESDDE
;
A
#
# COMPACT_ATOMS: atom_id res chain seq x y z
N MET A 1 -11.19 -35.66 -2.00
CA MET A 1 -11.33 -34.39 -2.73
C MET A 1 -10.41 -33.40 -2.04
N SER A 2 -9.42 -32.85 -2.73
CA SER A 2 -8.44 -31.96 -2.11
C SER A 2 -9.13 -30.67 -1.67
N THR A 3 -9.50 -30.56 -0.40
CA THR A 3 -10.26 -29.47 0.23
C THR A 3 -9.49 -28.14 0.35
N SER A 4 -8.39 -28.02 -0.40
CA SER A 4 -7.35 -26.99 -0.21
C SER A 4 -7.41 -25.84 -1.23
N HIS A 5 -8.28 -25.92 -2.24
CA HIS A 5 -8.38 -24.94 -3.32
C HIS A 5 -9.82 -24.45 -3.46
N CYS A 6 -9.97 -23.14 -3.60
CA CYS A 6 -11.24 -22.50 -3.94
C CYS A 6 -10.94 -21.24 -4.74
N ARG A 7 -11.89 -20.93 -5.63
CA ARG A 7 -11.96 -19.67 -6.38
C ARG A 7 -12.11 -18.45 -5.47
N PHE A 8 -11.54 -17.35 -5.94
CA PHE A 8 -11.52 -16.09 -5.20
C PHE A 8 -12.86 -15.36 -5.31
N TYR A 9 -13.53 -15.48 -6.46
CA TYR A 9 -14.79 -14.81 -6.77
C TYR A 9 -15.98 -15.78 -6.73
N GLU A 10 -17.19 -15.21 -6.61
CA GLU A 10 -18.45 -15.99 -6.56
C GLU A 10 -18.68 -16.75 -7.89
N ASN A 11 -18.34 -16.12 -9.01
CA ASN A 11 -18.50 -16.70 -10.34
C ASN A 11 -17.50 -17.86 -10.56
N LYS A 12 -17.99 -18.99 -11.11
CA LYS A 12 -17.14 -20.13 -11.46
C LYS A 12 -16.19 -19.83 -12.61
N TYR A 13 -16.64 -19.01 -13.55
CA TYR A 13 -15.90 -18.62 -14.73
C TYR A 13 -15.83 -17.09 -14.78
N PRO A 14 -14.73 -16.51 -15.30
CA PRO A 14 -14.65 -15.08 -15.58
C PRO A 14 -15.67 -14.66 -16.64
N GLU A 15 -15.95 -13.36 -16.71
CA GLU A 15 -16.75 -12.77 -17.78
C GLU A 15 -15.87 -12.39 -18.98
N ILE A 16 -16.51 -12.03 -20.08
CA ILE A 16 -15.80 -11.58 -21.29
C ILE A 16 -15.23 -10.19 -21.01
N ASP A 17 -14.03 -9.91 -21.52
CA ASP A 17 -13.23 -8.69 -21.31
C ASP A 17 -12.70 -8.49 -19.87
N ASP A 18 -12.90 -9.46 -18.98
CA ASP A 18 -12.28 -9.44 -17.65
C ASP A 18 -10.76 -9.57 -17.73
N ILE A 19 -10.07 -8.78 -16.92
CA ILE A 19 -8.61 -8.84 -16.77
C ILE A 19 -8.29 -9.75 -15.59
N VAL A 20 -7.54 -10.81 -15.85
CA VAL A 20 -7.24 -11.86 -14.86
C VAL A 20 -5.74 -12.12 -14.77
N MET A 21 -5.31 -12.54 -13.59
CA MET A 21 -3.93 -12.98 -13.37
C MET A 21 -3.78 -14.47 -13.68
N VAL A 22 -2.86 -14.81 -14.58
CA VAL A 22 -2.62 -16.19 -15.02
C VAL A 22 -1.20 -16.64 -14.76
N ASN A 23 -1.03 -17.93 -14.45
CA ASN A 23 0.27 -18.57 -14.37
C ASN A 23 0.52 -19.44 -15.59
N VAL A 24 1.66 -19.26 -16.25
CA VAL A 24 1.99 -20.02 -17.46
C VAL A 24 2.48 -21.41 -17.07
N GLN A 25 1.78 -22.45 -17.54
CA GLN A 25 2.15 -23.84 -17.25
C GLN A 25 3.03 -24.45 -18.35
N GLN A 26 2.61 -24.31 -19.59
CA GLN A 26 3.33 -24.89 -20.73
C GLN A 26 3.14 -24.04 -21.99
N ILE A 27 4.14 -24.08 -22.85
CA ILE A 27 4.13 -23.41 -24.15
C ILE A 27 4.06 -24.50 -25.21
N ALA A 28 3.03 -24.47 -26.05
CA ALA A 28 2.80 -25.39 -27.15
C ALA A 28 2.92 -24.66 -28.51
N GLU A 29 2.90 -25.41 -29.61
CA GLU A 29 3.01 -24.85 -30.96
C GLU A 29 1.82 -23.96 -31.36
N MET A 30 0.64 -24.17 -30.78
CA MET A 30 -0.58 -23.40 -31.07
C MET A 30 -0.78 -22.21 -30.12
N GLY A 31 -0.11 -22.19 -28.97
CA GLY A 31 -0.36 -21.21 -27.92
C GLY A 31 0.32 -21.54 -26.59
N ALA A 32 0.08 -20.72 -25.58
CA ALA A 32 0.50 -20.98 -24.21
C ALA A 32 -0.69 -21.43 -23.38
N TYR A 33 -0.57 -22.58 -22.69
CA TYR A 33 -1.55 -23.00 -21.70
C TYR A 33 -1.20 -22.38 -20.36
N VAL A 34 -2.20 -21.76 -19.76
CA VAL A 34 -2.09 -21.01 -18.52
C VAL A 34 -3.15 -21.47 -17.53
N LYS A 35 -2.93 -21.25 -16.24
CA LYS A 35 -3.91 -21.48 -15.18
C LYS A 35 -4.35 -20.15 -14.59
N LEU A 36 -5.65 -19.94 -14.45
CA LEU A 36 -6.20 -18.75 -13.82
C LEU A 36 -6.11 -18.90 -12.30
N LEU A 37 -5.24 -18.13 -11.67
CA LEU A 37 -4.99 -18.25 -10.21
C LEU A 37 -6.20 -17.82 -9.38
N GLU A 38 -7.02 -16.92 -9.91
CA GLU A 38 -8.21 -16.38 -9.23
C GLU A 38 -9.43 -17.31 -9.34
N TYR A 39 -9.47 -18.17 -10.34
CA TYR A 39 -10.61 -19.04 -10.66
C TYR A 39 -10.20 -20.50 -10.53
N ASP A 40 -9.75 -20.90 -9.33
CA ASP A 40 -9.50 -22.30 -8.97
C ASP A 40 -8.50 -23.05 -9.88
N ASN A 41 -7.56 -22.32 -10.49
CA ASN A 41 -6.59 -22.87 -11.43
C ASN A 41 -7.21 -23.51 -12.68
N ILE A 42 -8.38 -23.04 -13.12
CA ILE A 42 -8.96 -23.45 -14.41
C ILE A 42 -7.95 -23.18 -15.53
N GLU A 43 -7.87 -24.11 -16.47
CA GLU A 43 -6.99 -24.02 -17.62
C GLU A 43 -7.53 -23.05 -18.67
N GLY A 44 -6.65 -22.21 -19.19
CA GLY A 44 -6.91 -21.28 -20.28
C GLY A 44 -5.82 -21.35 -21.33
N MET A 45 -6.13 -20.85 -22.53
CA MET A 45 -5.19 -20.81 -23.64
C MET A 45 -4.99 -19.38 -24.13
N ILE A 46 -3.72 -18.98 -24.28
CA ILE A 46 -3.35 -17.75 -24.99
C ILE A 46 -2.87 -18.14 -26.39
N LEU A 47 -3.59 -17.68 -27.42
CA LEU A 47 -3.15 -17.86 -28.81
C LEU A 47 -1.87 -17.05 -29.07
N LEU A 48 -0.97 -17.59 -29.90
CA LEU A 48 0.27 -16.91 -30.31
C LEU A 48 0.02 -15.53 -30.95
N SER A 49 -1.05 -15.41 -31.74
CA SER A 49 -1.47 -14.15 -32.36
C SER A 49 -1.92 -13.08 -31.35
N GLU A 50 -2.35 -13.51 -30.15
CA GLU A 50 -2.84 -12.66 -29.08
C GLU A 50 -1.79 -12.45 -27.97
N LEU A 51 -0.53 -12.80 -28.25
CA LEU A 51 0.55 -12.66 -27.28
C LEU A 51 1.23 -11.28 -27.28
N SER A 52 1.44 -10.69 -28.45
CA SER A 52 2.15 -9.41 -28.59
C SER A 52 1.60 -8.58 -29.74
N ARG A 53 1.70 -7.25 -29.60
CA ARG A 53 1.37 -6.30 -30.66
C ARG A 53 2.45 -6.23 -31.74
N ARG A 54 3.69 -6.65 -31.44
CA ARG A 54 4.85 -6.58 -32.34
C ARG A 54 5.24 -7.98 -32.84
N ARG A 55 5.94 -8.04 -33.99
CA ARG A 55 6.48 -9.31 -34.52
C ARG A 55 7.41 -9.96 -33.48
N ILE A 56 7.16 -11.22 -33.19
CA ILE A 56 7.85 -11.98 -32.15
C ILE A 56 9.15 -12.55 -32.73
N ARG A 57 10.30 -12.25 -32.10
CA ARG A 57 11.60 -12.91 -32.42
C ARG A 57 11.78 -14.22 -31.64
N SER A 58 11.36 -14.25 -30.38
CA SER A 58 11.42 -15.43 -29.52
C SER A 58 10.29 -15.40 -28.50
N ILE A 59 9.55 -16.50 -28.42
CA ILE A 59 8.42 -16.72 -27.50
C ILE A 59 8.86 -16.69 -26.04
N GLN A 60 10.01 -17.30 -25.74
CA GLN A 60 10.56 -17.47 -24.39
C GLN A 60 10.95 -16.15 -23.71
N LYS A 61 11.11 -15.07 -24.49
CA LYS A 61 11.39 -13.74 -23.94
C LYS A 61 10.12 -13.04 -23.43
N LEU A 62 8.96 -13.32 -24.04
CA LEU A 62 7.69 -12.68 -23.72
C LEU A 62 6.89 -13.42 -22.66
N ILE A 63 6.98 -14.75 -22.67
CA ILE A 63 6.33 -15.64 -21.72
C ILE A 63 7.38 -16.61 -21.19
N ARG A 64 7.37 -16.81 -19.88
CA ARG A 64 8.17 -17.84 -19.22
C ARG A 64 7.27 -18.76 -18.43
N VAL A 65 7.51 -20.07 -18.59
CA VAL A 65 6.85 -21.09 -17.78
C VAL A 65 7.09 -20.82 -16.29
N GLY A 66 6.04 -20.94 -15.48
CA GLY A 66 6.03 -20.71 -14.04
C GLY A 66 5.87 -19.25 -13.62
N LYS A 67 5.93 -18.27 -14.55
CA LYS A 67 5.69 -16.86 -14.22
C LYS A 67 4.22 -16.50 -14.31
N ASN A 68 3.85 -15.51 -13.50
CA ASN A 68 2.53 -14.88 -13.56
C ASN A 68 2.55 -13.78 -14.62
N ASP A 69 1.48 -13.72 -15.40
CA ASP A 69 1.23 -12.71 -16.41
C ASP A 69 -0.23 -12.24 -16.31
N VAL A 70 -0.49 -11.01 -16.74
CA VAL A 70 -1.85 -10.47 -16.83
C VAL A 70 -2.39 -10.72 -18.23
N ALA A 71 -3.63 -11.21 -18.32
CA ALA A 71 -4.32 -11.43 -19.58
C ALA A 71 -5.79 -11.02 -19.51
N VAL A 72 -6.37 -10.65 -20.65
CA VAL A 72 -7.80 -10.37 -20.80
C VAL A 72 -8.50 -11.61 -21.35
N VAL A 73 -9.68 -11.92 -20.81
CA VAL A 73 -10.54 -13.00 -21.28
C VAL A 73 -11.27 -12.56 -22.54
N LEU A 74 -11.09 -13.29 -23.65
CA LEU A 74 -11.77 -13.01 -24.91
C LEU A 74 -13.08 -13.80 -25.05
N ARG A 75 -13.03 -15.09 -24.71
CA ARG A 75 -14.14 -15.99 -24.88
C ARG A 75 -14.11 -17.05 -23.81
N VAL A 76 -15.29 -17.38 -23.29
CA VAL A 76 -15.49 -18.42 -22.30
C VAL A 76 -16.50 -19.42 -22.84
N ASP A 77 -16.07 -20.66 -22.99
CA ASP A 77 -16.94 -21.80 -23.26
C ASP A 77 -17.25 -22.49 -21.93
N LYS A 78 -18.46 -22.26 -21.41
CA LYS A 78 -18.91 -22.80 -20.11
C LYS A 78 -19.20 -24.29 -20.16
N GLU A 79 -19.43 -24.87 -21.34
CA GLU A 79 -19.75 -26.30 -21.50
C GLU A 79 -18.47 -27.13 -21.50
N LYS A 80 -17.45 -26.65 -22.22
CA LYS A 80 -16.16 -27.35 -22.35
C LYS A 80 -15.11 -26.89 -21.35
N GLY A 81 -15.33 -25.77 -20.69
CA GLY A 81 -14.38 -25.17 -19.74
C GLY A 81 -13.17 -24.51 -20.41
N TYR A 82 -13.26 -24.21 -21.72
CA TYR A 82 -12.19 -23.52 -22.44
C TYR A 82 -12.30 -22.01 -22.28
N ILE A 83 -11.17 -21.38 -21.94
CA ILE A 83 -11.05 -19.93 -21.80
C ILE A 83 -9.97 -19.47 -22.79
N ASP A 84 -10.37 -18.63 -23.74
CA ASP A 84 -9.44 -17.97 -24.66
C ASP A 84 -9.00 -16.65 -24.05
N LEU A 85 -7.69 -16.45 -23.93
CA LEU A 85 -7.09 -15.27 -23.32
C LEU A 85 -6.21 -14.51 -24.32
N SER A 86 -6.06 -13.20 -24.06
CA SER A 86 -5.16 -12.32 -24.80
C SER A 86 -4.28 -11.49 -23.87
N LYS A 87 -2.98 -11.53 -24.12
CA LYS A 87 -2.00 -10.63 -23.48
C LYS A 87 -1.86 -9.32 -24.27
N ARG A 88 -2.14 -9.36 -25.58
CA ARG A 88 -1.97 -8.23 -26.50
C ARG A 88 -2.89 -7.04 -26.20
N ARG A 89 -4.11 -7.33 -25.74
CA ARG A 89 -5.15 -6.32 -25.49
C ARG A 89 -5.03 -5.60 -24.15
N VAL A 90 -4.18 -6.09 -23.25
CA VAL A 90 -3.97 -5.48 -21.93
C VAL A 90 -3.20 -4.16 -22.08
N SER A 91 -3.73 -3.09 -21.49
CA SER A 91 -3.03 -1.79 -21.41
C SER A 91 -2.11 -1.75 -20.21
N SER A 92 -1.06 -0.92 -20.25
CA SER A 92 -0.11 -0.80 -19.13
C SER A 92 -0.77 -0.38 -17.81
N GLU A 93 -1.79 0.48 -17.89
CA GLU A 93 -2.56 0.93 -16.73
C GLU A 93 -3.41 -0.22 -16.12
N ASP A 94 -3.95 -1.08 -16.98
CA ASP A 94 -4.77 -2.24 -16.58
C ASP A 94 -3.93 -3.34 -15.94
N ILE A 95 -2.67 -3.49 -16.35
CA ILE A 95 -1.72 -4.41 -15.71
C ILE A 95 -1.57 -4.06 -14.24
N ILE A 96 -1.37 -2.78 -13.92
CA ILE A 96 -1.16 -2.30 -12.55
C ILE A 96 -2.44 -2.53 -11.72
N LYS A 97 -3.61 -2.16 -12.27
CA LYS A 97 -4.91 -2.36 -11.62
C LYS A 97 -5.19 -3.85 -11.36
N CYS A 98 -4.89 -4.72 -12.31
CA CYS A 98 -5.05 -6.16 -12.17
C CYS A 98 -4.09 -6.74 -11.12
N GLU A 99 -2.83 -6.31 -11.11
CA GLU A 99 -1.86 -6.76 -10.12
C GLU A 99 -2.27 -6.33 -8.71
N GLU A 100 -2.75 -5.10 -8.54
CA GLU A 100 -3.28 -4.62 -7.25
C GLU A 100 -4.49 -5.44 -6.79
N LYS A 101 -5.47 -5.67 -7.68
CA LYS A 101 -6.64 -6.52 -7.39
C LYS A 101 -6.21 -7.94 -7.02
N TYR A 102 -5.31 -8.54 -7.79
CA TYR A 102 -4.81 -9.88 -7.53
C TYR A 102 -4.09 -9.97 -6.17
N GLN A 103 -3.26 -8.98 -5.82
CA GLN A 103 -2.60 -8.95 -4.50
C GLN A 103 -3.63 -8.83 -3.38
N LYS A 104 -4.64 -7.96 -3.50
CA LYS A 104 -5.75 -7.85 -2.54
C LYS A 104 -6.44 -9.20 -2.37
N SER A 105 -6.85 -9.85 -3.44
CA SER A 105 -7.52 -11.16 -3.38
C SER A 105 -6.61 -12.27 -2.85
N LYS A 106 -5.31 -12.24 -3.15
CA LYS A 106 -4.32 -13.19 -2.61
C LYS A 106 -4.15 -13.02 -1.09
N THR A 107 -4.16 -11.79 -0.58
CA THR A 107 -4.12 -11.57 0.88
C THR A 107 -5.37 -12.11 1.57
N VAL A 108 -6.55 -11.87 0.99
CA VAL A 108 -7.82 -12.44 1.47
C VAL A 108 -7.76 -13.97 1.48
N HIS A 109 -7.30 -14.58 0.39
CA HIS A 109 -7.15 -16.04 0.30
C HIS A 109 -6.16 -16.59 1.33
N SER A 110 -5.04 -15.91 1.58
CA SER A 110 -4.08 -16.30 2.61
C SER A 110 -4.69 -16.28 4.01
N ILE A 111 -5.55 -15.31 4.32
CA ILE A 111 -6.25 -15.19 5.61
C ILE A 111 -7.26 -16.34 5.76
N LEU A 112 -8.10 -16.54 4.75
CA LEU A 112 -9.11 -17.61 4.75
C LEU A 112 -8.47 -19.00 4.81
N ARG A 113 -7.35 -19.21 4.12
CA ARG A 113 -6.60 -20.48 4.17
C ARG A 113 -6.05 -20.76 5.56
N TYR A 114 -5.51 -19.76 6.24
CA TYR A 114 -5.04 -19.91 7.63
C TYR A 114 -6.18 -20.34 8.57
N CYS A 115 -7.34 -19.68 8.46
CA CYS A 115 -8.53 -20.06 9.21
C CYS A 115 -8.99 -21.48 8.85
N ALA A 116 -8.98 -21.86 7.57
CA ALA A 116 -9.36 -23.20 7.12
C ALA A 116 -8.45 -24.30 7.68
N GLU A 117 -7.12 -24.09 7.69
CA GLU A 117 -6.15 -25.06 8.20
C GLU A 117 -6.28 -25.25 9.73
N LYS A 118 -6.54 -24.18 10.48
CA LYS A 118 -6.70 -24.26 11.95
C LYS A 118 -7.99 -24.96 12.38
N PHE A 119 -9.10 -24.65 11.73
CA PHE A 119 -10.42 -25.18 12.12
C PHE A 119 -10.81 -26.45 11.36
N GLN A 120 -9.99 -26.90 10.39
CA GLN A 120 -10.24 -28.06 9.52
C GLN A 120 -11.60 -28.01 8.80
N VAL A 121 -12.12 -26.79 8.57
CA VAL A 121 -13.38 -26.56 7.86
C VAL A 121 -13.11 -26.51 6.35
N SER A 122 -14.12 -26.86 5.56
CA SER A 122 -14.01 -26.77 4.10
C SER A 122 -13.82 -25.30 3.67
N LEU A 123 -12.78 -25.06 2.85
CA LEU A 123 -12.43 -23.70 2.42
C LEU A 123 -13.55 -23.08 1.57
N GLU A 124 -14.28 -23.87 0.79
CA GLU A 124 -15.44 -23.39 0.01
C GLU A 124 -16.58 -22.85 0.88
N GLU A 125 -16.84 -23.47 2.04
CA GLU A 125 -17.90 -23.04 2.96
C GLU A 125 -17.56 -21.72 3.67
N LEU A 126 -16.28 -21.52 4.00
CA LEU A 126 -15.79 -20.22 4.49
C LEU A 126 -15.91 -19.13 3.42
N TYR A 127 -15.65 -19.44 2.16
CA TYR A 127 -15.82 -18.49 1.06
C TYR A 127 -17.30 -18.11 0.84
N LYS A 128 -18.21 -19.09 0.93
CA LYS A 128 -19.66 -18.88 0.81
C LYS A 128 -20.22 -18.01 1.93
N THR A 129 -19.78 -18.25 3.16
CA THR A 129 -20.29 -17.55 4.35
C THR A 129 -19.66 -16.17 4.51
N ILE A 130 -18.35 -16.03 4.28
CA ILE A 130 -17.61 -14.80 4.59
C ILE A 130 -17.27 -14.01 3.33
N ALA A 131 -16.52 -14.61 2.39
CA ALA A 131 -15.88 -13.84 1.32
C ALA A 131 -16.88 -13.31 0.27
N TRP A 132 -17.82 -14.13 -0.20
CA TRP A 132 -18.76 -13.73 -1.26
C TRP A 132 -19.80 -12.70 -0.79
N PRO A 133 -20.42 -12.82 0.41
CA PRO A 133 -21.32 -11.79 0.91
C PRO A 133 -20.62 -10.44 1.12
N LEU A 134 -19.38 -10.45 1.62
CA LEU A 134 -18.58 -9.23 1.77
C LEU A 134 -18.24 -8.60 0.42
N SER A 135 -17.88 -9.41 -0.58
CA SER A 135 -17.63 -8.92 -1.94
C SER A 135 -18.88 -8.31 -2.58
N ARG A 136 -20.07 -8.83 -2.28
CA ARG A 136 -21.34 -8.29 -2.81
C ARG A 136 -21.69 -6.93 -2.19
N LYS A 137 -21.44 -6.74 -0.89
CA LYS A 137 -21.75 -5.48 -0.19
C LYS A 137 -20.76 -4.36 -0.52
N PHE A 138 -19.47 -4.67 -0.58
CA PHE A 138 -18.41 -3.65 -0.70
C PHE A 138 -17.65 -3.70 -2.03
N GLY A 139 -18.07 -4.54 -2.98
CA GLY A 139 -17.38 -4.75 -4.26
C GLY A 139 -16.16 -5.68 -4.14
N HIS A 140 -15.34 -5.53 -3.10
CA HIS A 140 -14.15 -6.35 -2.89
C HIS A 140 -13.98 -6.75 -1.40
N ALA A 141 -13.75 -8.04 -1.13
CA ALA A 141 -13.62 -8.56 0.25
C ALA A 141 -12.49 -7.90 1.06
N TYR A 142 -11.38 -7.56 0.41
CA TYR A 142 -10.28 -6.80 1.03
C TYR A 142 -10.69 -5.45 1.64
N GLU A 143 -11.54 -4.69 0.95
CA GLU A 143 -12.00 -3.39 1.44
C GLU A 143 -12.90 -3.56 2.66
N ALA A 144 -13.75 -4.58 2.63
CA ALA A 144 -14.54 -4.97 3.78
C ALA A 144 -13.67 -5.38 4.98
N PHE A 145 -12.56 -6.10 4.77
CA PHE A 145 -11.61 -6.43 5.84
C PHE A 145 -10.86 -5.22 6.39
N LYS A 146 -10.64 -4.19 5.58
CA LYS A 146 -10.05 -2.93 6.07
C LYS A 146 -11.07 -2.16 6.90
N LEU A 147 -12.31 -2.09 6.42
CA LEU A 147 -13.40 -1.45 7.16
C LEU A 147 -13.73 -2.20 8.44
N SER A 148 -13.58 -3.53 8.47
CA SER A 148 -13.87 -4.31 9.68
C SER A 148 -12.93 -4.07 10.86
N ILE A 149 -11.80 -3.40 10.63
CA ILE A 149 -10.90 -2.91 11.69
C ILE A 149 -11.46 -1.63 12.32
N ILE A 150 -12.15 -0.81 11.51
CA ILE A 150 -12.67 0.51 11.90
C ILE A 150 -14.09 0.37 12.46
N ASP A 151 -14.94 -0.41 11.79
CA ASP A 151 -16.34 -0.65 12.11
C ASP A 151 -16.66 -2.15 12.16
N GLU A 152 -17.12 -2.61 13.32
CA GLU A 152 -17.47 -4.02 13.56
C GLU A 152 -18.78 -4.44 12.87
N THR A 153 -19.56 -3.48 12.37
CA THR A 153 -20.84 -3.66 11.65
C THR A 153 -20.70 -4.39 10.32
N VAL A 154 -19.49 -4.47 9.76
CA VAL A 154 -19.22 -5.23 8.51
C VAL A 154 -19.59 -6.71 8.67
N TRP A 155 -19.52 -7.23 9.90
CA TRP A 155 -19.87 -8.61 10.24
C TRP A 155 -21.36 -8.81 10.53
N GLU A 156 -22.16 -7.74 10.65
CA GLU A 156 -23.59 -7.85 10.93
C GLU A 156 -24.34 -8.38 9.69
N GLY A 157 -24.98 -9.54 9.87
CA GLY A 157 -25.68 -10.29 8.82
C GLY A 157 -24.86 -11.38 8.14
N ILE A 158 -23.69 -11.73 8.68
CA ILE A 158 -22.88 -12.87 8.24
C ILE A 158 -22.80 -13.87 9.38
N GLU A 159 -23.34 -15.07 9.17
CA GLU A 159 -23.23 -16.19 10.11
C GLU A 159 -22.10 -17.12 9.66
N PRO A 160 -20.89 -17.02 10.25
CA PRO A 160 -19.88 -18.03 10.06
C PRO A 160 -20.28 -19.33 10.78
N PRO A 161 -19.76 -20.49 10.36
CA PRO A 161 -20.09 -21.79 10.96
C PRO A 161 -19.66 -21.92 12.44
N SER A 162 -18.78 -21.06 12.94
CA SER A 162 -18.49 -20.94 14.38
C SER A 162 -18.00 -19.52 14.74
N LYS A 163 -18.38 -19.05 15.95
CA LYS A 163 -17.94 -17.75 16.50
C LYS A 163 -16.43 -17.70 16.75
N ASP A 164 -15.82 -18.85 17.06
CA ASP A 164 -14.37 -18.99 17.23
C ASP A 164 -13.57 -18.65 15.96
N VAL A 165 -14.12 -18.94 14.78
CA VAL A 165 -13.48 -18.56 13.50
C VAL A 165 -13.46 -17.06 13.34
N LEU A 166 -14.52 -16.36 13.77
CA LEU A 166 -14.65 -14.91 13.64
C LEU A 166 -13.63 -14.19 14.52
N ASP A 167 -13.47 -14.61 15.78
CA ASP A 167 -12.53 -13.98 16.71
C ASP A 167 -11.07 -14.20 16.29
N GLU A 168 -10.72 -15.41 15.83
CA GLU A 168 -9.38 -15.68 15.32
C GLU A 168 -9.12 -14.96 13.99
N LEU A 169 -10.13 -14.84 13.13
CA LEU A 169 -10.05 -14.07 11.90
C LEU A 169 -9.86 -12.58 12.20
N LYS A 170 -10.57 -12.02 13.19
CA LYS A 170 -10.35 -10.64 13.68
C LYS A 170 -8.92 -10.46 14.19
N ASN A 171 -8.41 -11.39 14.99
CA ASN A 171 -7.04 -11.38 15.51
C ASN A 171 -6.00 -11.46 14.38
N TYR A 172 -6.28 -12.25 13.34
CA TYR A 172 -5.38 -12.39 12.20
C TYR A 172 -5.44 -11.18 11.26
N ILE A 173 -6.63 -10.61 11.03
CA ILE A 173 -6.82 -9.36 10.28
C ILE A 173 -6.11 -8.22 11.01
N SER A 174 -6.27 -8.06 12.32
CA SER A 174 -5.60 -7.00 13.07
C SER A 174 -4.07 -7.17 13.01
N LYS A 175 -3.53 -8.38 13.04
CA LYS A 175 -2.08 -8.60 12.92
C LYS A 175 -1.51 -8.38 11.51
N ARG A 176 -2.25 -8.77 10.47
CA ARG A 176 -1.75 -8.81 9.09
C ARG A 176 -2.14 -7.59 8.26
N LEU A 177 -3.26 -6.97 8.62
CA LEU A 177 -3.91 -5.88 7.91
C LEU A 177 -3.96 -4.61 8.75
N THR A 178 -3.24 -4.58 9.89
CA THR A 178 -3.01 -3.34 10.62
C THR A 178 -2.40 -2.34 9.65
N PRO A 179 -3.04 -1.17 9.46
CA PRO A 179 -2.43 -0.11 8.69
C PRO A 179 -1.12 0.23 9.37
N GLN A 180 0.00 -0.04 8.68
CA GLN A 180 1.29 0.43 9.15
C GLN A 180 1.20 1.95 9.24
N ALA A 181 1.61 2.50 10.38
CA ALA A 181 1.57 3.94 10.61
C ALA A 181 2.30 4.63 9.46
N VAL A 182 1.55 5.40 8.67
CA VAL A 182 2.10 6.16 7.57
C VAL A 182 2.76 7.38 8.16
N LYS A 183 4.04 7.56 7.86
CA LYS A 183 4.75 8.80 8.22
C LYS A 183 4.23 9.91 7.33
N ILE A 184 3.69 10.95 7.94
CA ILE A 184 3.29 12.18 7.27
C ILE A 184 4.34 13.22 7.60
N ARG A 185 4.71 13.99 6.58
CA ARG A 185 5.76 14.98 6.68
C ARG A 185 5.27 16.31 6.17
N ALA A 186 5.73 17.37 6.82
CA ALA A 186 5.65 18.73 6.32
C ALA A 186 7.02 19.39 6.48
N ASP A 187 7.37 20.22 5.51
CA ASP A 187 8.61 20.99 5.53
C ASP A 187 8.24 22.45 5.75
N VAL A 188 8.85 23.03 6.78
CA VAL A 188 8.57 24.39 7.24
C VAL A 188 9.87 25.17 7.30
N GLU A 189 9.90 26.29 6.60
CA GLU A 189 10.93 27.31 6.73
C GLU A 189 10.49 28.32 7.78
N VAL A 190 11.27 28.41 8.86
CA VAL A 190 11.04 29.41 9.91
C VAL A 190 12.19 30.39 9.91
N SER A 191 11.86 31.65 9.66
CA SER A 191 12.81 32.77 9.66
C SER A 191 12.39 33.82 10.68
N CYS A 192 13.19 33.99 11.73
CA CYS A 192 13.00 35.02 12.74
C CYS A 192 14.27 35.87 12.81
N PHE A 193 14.15 37.17 12.52
CA PHE A 193 15.27 38.12 12.56
C PHE A 193 15.31 38.94 13.86
N SER A 194 14.44 38.64 14.83
CA SER A 194 14.38 39.30 16.12
C SER A 194 15.43 38.78 17.10
N TYR A 195 15.79 39.61 18.10
CA TYR A 195 16.82 39.30 19.10
C TYR A 195 16.50 38.04 19.92
N GLU A 196 15.21 37.73 20.10
CA GLU A 196 14.70 36.52 20.77
C GLU A 196 14.29 35.41 19.77
N GLY A 197 14.78 35.46 18.53
CA GLY A 197 14.33 34.60 17.44
C GLY A 197 14.49 33.10 17.71
N ILE A 198 15.58 32.69 18.37
CA ILE A 198 15.85 31.27 18.67
C ILE A 198 14.86 30.75 19.72
N ASP A 199 14.55 31.55 20.74
CA ASP A 199 13.61 31.16 21.80
C ASP A 199 12.18 31.16 21.27
N ALA A 200 11.82 32.12 20.41
CA ALA A 200 10.55 32.14 19.69
C ALA A 200 10.35 30.88 18.84
N ILE A 201 11.40 30.42 18.14
CA ILE A 201 11.35 29.18 17.34
C ILE A 201 11.20 27.96 18.25
N LYS A 202 11.98 27.87 19.34
CA LYS A 202 11.88 26.76 20.28
C LYS A 202 10.51 26.67 20.93
N ASP A 203 9.91 27.80 21.32
CA ASP A 203 8.59 27.83 21.93
C ASP A 203 7.48 27.52 20.91
N ALA A 204 7.61 27.99 19.67
CA ALA A 204 6.71 27.60 18.59
C ALA A 204 6.75 26.08 18.34
N LEU A 205 7.95 25.49 18.31
CA LEU A 205 8.13 24.05 18.10
C LEU A 205 7.64 23.21 19.28
N LYS A 206 7.87 23.64 20.52
CA LYS A 206 7.31 22.97 21.71
C LYS A 206 5.79 23.01 21.72
N SER A 207 5.18 24.15 21.37
CA SER A 207 3.72 24.26 21.30
C SER A 207 3.08 23.35 20.24
N ALA A 208 3.85 23.00 19.21
CA ALA A 208 3.47 22.00 18.22
C ALA A 208 3.64 20.56 18.74
N GLU A 209 4.71 20.30 19.50
CA GLU A 209 4.97 18.99 20.13
C GLU A 209 3.95 18.67 21.23
N ASP A 210 3.52 19.66 22.01
CA ASP A 210 2.51 19.51 23.08
C ASP A 210 1.11 19.15 22.58
N MET A 211 0.82 19.39 21.29
CA MET A 211 -0.45 18.94 20.68
C MET A 211 -0.43 17.44 20.33
N SER A 212 0.69 16.75 20.52
CA SER A 212 0.82 15.32 20.24
C SER A 212 -0.12 14.50 21.12
N THR A 213 -0.87 13.59 20.52
CA THR A 213 -1.67 12.59 21.25
C THR A 213 -0.82 11.34 21.50
N GLU A 214 -1.09 10.53 22.54
CA GLU A 214 -0.31 9.30 22.85
C GLU A 214 -0.19 8.31 21.67
N GLN A 215 -1.12 8.34 20.71
CA GLN A 215 -1.07 7.52 19.49
C GLN A 215 -0.38 8.20 18.29
N MET A 216 -0.11 9.51 18.37
CA MET A 216 0.42 10.33 17.28
C MET A 216 1.48 11.29 17.83
N GLN A 217 2.72 10.82 17.85
CA GLN A 217 3.88 11.64 18.24
C GLN A 217 4.34 12.47 17.05
N VAL A 218 4.29 13.80 17.18
CA VAL A 218 4.90 14.74 16.24
C VAL A 218 6.36 14.91 16.65
N LYS A 219 7.29 14.57 15.75
CA LYS A 219 8.72 14.79 15.93
C LYS A 219 9.19 15.86 14.96
N VAL A 220 9.73 16.94 15.49
CA VAL A 220 10.37 17.98 14.69
C VAL A 220 11.87 17.69 14.62
N LYS A 221 12.43 17.70 13.42
CA LYS A 221 13.86 17.62 13.18
C LYS A 221 14.34 18.89 12.49
N LEU A 222 15.45 19.44 12.95
CA LEU A 222 16.17 20.49 12.25
C LEU A 222 17.04 19.84 11.17
N VAL A 223 16.96 20.31 9.93
CA VAL A 223 17.84 19.87 8.83
C VAL A 223 19.00 20.84 8.68
N ALA A 224 18.67 22.12 8.54
CA ALA A 224 19.58 23.25 8.54
C ALA A 224 18.76 24.48 8.87
N ALA A 225 19.29 25.50 9.55
CA ALA A 225 18.56 26.77 9.61
C ALA A 225 18.45 27.37 8.19
N PRO A 226 17.29 27.86 7.72
CA PRO A 226 15.97 28.00 8.37
C PRO A 226 14.96 26.84 8.14
N LEU A 227 15.39 25.69 7.61
CA LEU A 227 14.60 24.51 7.26
C LEU A 227 14.38 23.52 8.42
N TYR A 228 13.11 23.35 8.80
CA TYR A 228 12.63 22.37 9.78
C TYR A 228 11.71 21.36 9.12
N VAL A 229 11.82 20.10 9.54
CA VAL A 229 10.99 19.00 9.06
C VAL A 229 10.13 18.49 10.20
N LEU A 230 8.82 18.57 10.03
CA LEU A 230 7.83 17.98 10.94
C LEU A 230 7.54 16.57 10.44
N THR A 231 7.71 15.57 11.31
CA THR A 231 7.34 14.17 11.01
C THR A 231 6.29 13.70 12.01
N THR A 232 5.19 13.16 11.52
CA THR A 232 4.11 12.63 12.36
C THR A 232 3.77 11.22 11.91
N GLN A 233 3.55 10.30 12.85
CA GLN A 233 3.13 8.93 12.53
C GLN A 233 1.63 8.80 12.73
N ALA A 234 0.91 8.41 11.67
CA ALA A 234 -0.53 8.30 11.71
C ALA A 234 -1.03 6.96 11.16
N LEU A 235 -1.96 6.32 11.87
CA LEU A 235 -2.74 5.20 11.37
C LEU A 235 -3.70 5.65 10.24
N ASP A 236 -4.24 6.87 10.38
CA ASP A 236 -5.15 7.50 9.43
C ASP A 236 -4.49 8.66 8.69
N LYS A 237 -4.43 8.58 7.35
CA LYS A 237 -3.87 9.64 6.51
C LYS A 237 -4.56 10.98 6.71
N GLN A 238 -5.88 10.99 6.87
CA GLN A 238 -6.66 12.24 6.96
C GLN A 238 -6.49 12.93 8.32
N LYS A 239 -6.59 12.19 9.42
CA LYS A 239 -6.40 12.76 10.76
C LYS A 239 -4.99 13.30 10.95
N GLY A 240 -3.97 12.62 10.43
CA GLY A 240 -2.61 13.09 10.54
C GLY A 240 -2.30 14.33 9.69
N ILE A 241 -2.95 14.50 8.53
CA ILE A 241 -2.86 15.75 7.76
C ILE A 241 -3.48 16.91 8.55
N GLN A 242 -4.67 16.71 9.12
CA GLN A 242 -5.37 17.74 9.91
C GLN A 242 -4.59 18.17 11.16
N GLN A 243 -3.94 17.23 11.85
CA GLN A 243 -3.11 17.55 13.01
C GLN A 243 -1.87 18.35 12.62
N LEU A 244 -1.19 17.98 11.53
CA LEU A 244 -0.04 18.75 11.04
C LEU A 244 -0.44 20.14 10.57
N GLU A 245 -1.60 20.28 9.92
CA GLU A 245 -2.15 21.58 9.51
C GLU A 245 -2.45 22.46 10.72
N SER A 246 -3.10 21.91 11.75
CA SER A 246 -3.34 22.61 13.01
C SER A 246 -2.04 23.01 13.72
N ALA A 247 -0.99 22.19 13.60
CA ALA A 247 0.32 22.49 14.20
C ALA A 247 1.02 23.63 13.44
N ILE A 248 0.95 23.64 12.11
CA ILE A 248 1.46 24.72 11.27
C ILE A 248 0.75 26.03 11.59
N GLU A 249 -0.57 26.03 11.74
CA GLU A 249 -1.34 27.23 12.13
C GLU A 249 -0.83 27.81 13.46
N LYS A 250 -0.67 26.97 14.50
CA LYS A 250 -0.11 27.43 15.79
C LYS A 250 1.32 27.98 15.66
N ILE A 251 2.17 27.31 14.87
CA ILE A 251 3.54 27.77 14.62
C ILE A 251 3.51 29.17 13.99
N THR A 252 2.65 29.39 12.99
CA THR A 252 2.49 30.71 12.36
C THR A 252 1.95 31.78 13.33
N GLU A 253 1.02 31.44 14.23
CA GLU A 253 0.52 32.36 15.26
C GLU A 253 1.60 32.77 16.29
N VAL A 254 2.46 31.84 16.69
CA VAL A 254 3.57 32.15 17.61
C VAL A 254 4.60 33.01 16.90
N ILE A 255 5.03 32.61 15.70
CA ILE A 255 6.07 33.32 14.94
C ILE A 255 5.67 34.75 14.57
N THR A 256 4.39 34.98 14.24
CA THR A 256 3.88 36.32 13.92
C THR A 256 3.91 37.26 15.13
N LYS A 257 3.74 36.77 16.36
CA LYS A 257 3.88 37.59 17.59
C LYS A 257 5.31 38.09 17.79
N TYR A 258 6.31 37.30 17.39
CA TYR A 258 7.73 37.64 17.51
C TYR A 258 8.32 38.32 16.26
N GLY A 259 7.48 38.65 15.28
CA GLY A 259 7.88 39.35 14.05
C GLY A 259 8.67 38.49 13.05
N GLY A 260 8.53 37.17 13.12
CA GLY A 260 9.12 36.25 12.14
C GLY A 260 8.20 35.92 10.96
N VAL A 261 8.75 35.28 9.95
CA VAL A 261 8.05 34.76 8.78
C VAL A 261 8.19 33.24 8.74
N CYS A 262 7.07 32.56 8.57
CA CYS A 262 6.98 31.12 8.44
C CYS A 262 6.44 30.78 7.03
N ASN A 263 7.24 30.09 6.22
CA ASN A 263 6.85 29.63 4.90
C ASN A 263 6.78 28.10 4.89
N THR A 264 5.67 27.54 4.44
CA THR A 264 5.55 26.09 4.21
C THR A 264 6.04 25.76 2.80
N THR A 265 7.22 25.14 2.70
CA THR A 265 7.75 24.71 1.39
C THR A 265 7.02 23.49 0.88
N MET A 266 6.65 22.57 1.77
CA MET A 266 5.88 21.40 1.45
C MET A 266 4.73 21.19 2.44
N PRO A 267 3.46 21.21 1.99
CA PRO A 267 2.32 20.94 2.85
C PRO A 267 2.32 19.48 3.32
N PRO A 268 1.59 19.15 4.41
CA PRO A 268 1.58 17.80 4.98
C PRO A 268 1.22 16.74 3.95
N LYS A 269 2.21 15.94 3.55
CA LYS A 269 2.07 14.85 2.60
C LYS A 269 2.45 13.54 3.27
N ALA A 270 1.65 12.50 3.01
CA ALA A 270 1.99 11.13 3.40
C ALA A 270 3.21 10.68 2.59
N VAL A 271 4.33 10.44 3.27
CA VAL A 271 5.60 10.08 2.65
C VAL A 271 5.59 8.58 2.33
N THR A 272 6.02 8.24 1.13
CA THR A 272 6.28 6.84 0.75
C THR A 272 7.62 6.38 1.30
N ALA A 273 7.78 5.09 1.60
CA ALA A 273 9.03 4.56 2.20
C ALA A 273 10.31 4.88 1.38
N THR A 274 10.18 5.12 0.08
CA THR A 274 11.24 5.57 -0.82
C THR A 274 11.65 7.03 -0.60
N GLU A 275 10.70 7.94 -0.41
CA GLU A 275 10.97 9.37 -0.16
C GLU A 275 11.62 9.58 1.23
N ASP A 276 11.34 8.71 2.21
CA ASP A 276 11.97 8.74 3.55
C ASP A 276 13.45 8.32 3.49
N ALA A 277 13.78 7.33 2.65
CA ALA A 277 15.15 6.84 2.46
C ALA A 277 16.03 7.84 1.70
N GLU A 278 15.49 8.48 0.65
CA GLU A 278 16.19 9.54 -0.09
C GLU A 278 16.50 10.75 0.81
N LEU A 279 15.58 11.12 1.70
CA LEU A 279 15.83 12.22 2.62
C LEU A 279 16.83 11.85 3.71
N GLN A 280 16.78 10.62 4.24
CA GLN A 280 17.74 10.20 5.25
C GLN A 280 19.19 10.26 4.70
N ALA A 281 19.38 9.90 3.43
CA ALA A 281 20.66 10.07 2.74
C ALA A 281 21.05 11.54 2.55
N LEU A 282 20.09 12.42 2.24
CA LEU A 282 20.33 13.87 2.16
C LEU A 282 20.67 14.49 3.52
N LEU A 283 20.06 14.01 4.61
CA LEU A 283 20.34 14.44 5.98
C LEU A 283 21.75 14.03 6.38
N GLU A 284 22.13 12.78 6.12
CA GLU A 284 23.47 12.28 6.42
C GLU A 284 24.54 13.01 5.62
N SER A 285 24.27 13.33 4.34
CA SER A 285 25.16 14.16 3.53
C SER A 285 25.33 15.57 4.11
N LYS A 286 24.24 16.23 4.51
CA LYS A 286 24.32 17.58 5.07
C LYS A 286 24.91 17.62 6.47
N GLU A 287 24.69 16.59 7.29
CA GLU A 287 25.32 16.44 8.59
C GLU A 287 26.84 16.25 8.46
N LEU A 288 27.29 15.52 7.43
CA LEU A 288 28.71 15.40 7.11
C LEU A 288 29.31 16.74 6.66
N ASP A 289 28.64 17.46 5.75
CA ASP A 289 29.10 18.78 5.28
C ASP A 289 29.19 19.80 6.43
N ASN A 290 28.18 19.82 7.32
CA ASN A 290 28.14 20.73 8.46
C ASN A 290 29.13 20.34 9.56
N ARG A 291 29.58 19.08 9.59
CA ARG A 291 30.63 18.61 10.49
C ARG A 291 32.03 18.91 9.94
N SER A 292 32.22 18.81 8.62
CA SER A 292 33.49 19.21 7.98
C SER A 292 33.73 20.71 8.11
N ASP A 293 32.70 21.55 7.95
CA ASP A 293 32.84 23.01 8.13
C ASP A 293 33.22 23.40 9.58
N SER A 294 32.84 22.59 10.58
CA SER A 294 33.24 22.84 11.98
C SER A 294 34.64 22.32 12.34
N GLU A 295 35.22 21.43 11.54
CA GLU A 295 36.58 20.91 11.76
C GLU A 295 37.63 21.81 11.06
N ASP A 296 37.27 22.59 10.03
CA ASP A 296 38.17 23.55 9.36
C ASP A 296 38.34 24.88 10.14
N ASP A 297 37.46 25.21 11.09
CA ASP A 297 37.55 26.44 11.93
C ASP A 297 38.51 26.29 13.15
N GLU A 298 39.01 25.08 13.46
CA GLU A 298 39.97 24.86 14.56
C GLU A 298 41.45 24.92 14.12
N ASP A 299 41.75 24.90 12.82
CA ASP A 299 43.14 24.81 12.30
C ASP A 299 43.73 26.16 11.81
N GLU A 300 43.01 27.28 11.85
CA GLU A 300 43.52 28.61 11.41
C GLU A 300 43.92 29.58 12.55
N SER A 301 44.01 29.12 13.81
CA SER A 301 44.36 30.00 14.94
C SER A 301 45.57 29.56 15.75
N ASP A 302 46.66 29.13 15.11
CA ASP A 302 47.99 29.06 15.73
C ASP A 302 49.07 29.15 14.63
N ASP A 303 49.54 30.37 14.31
CA ASP A 303 50.94 30.69 13.96
C ASP A 303 51.08 32.15 13.44
N GLU A 304 51.14 33.12 14.36
CA GLU A 304 51.89 34.40 14.20
C GLU A 304 52.80 34.66 15.40
#